data_AF-A0A3C1WMZ9-F1
#
_entry.id   AF-A0A3C1WMZ9-F1
#
_cell.length_a   1.000
_cell.length_b   1.000
_cell.length_c   1.000
_cell.angle_alpha   90.00
_cell.angle_beta   90.00
_cell.angle_gamma   90.00
#
_symmetry.space_group_name_H-M   'P 1'
#
loop_
_entity.id
_entity.type
_entity.pdbx_description
1 polymer ?
#
loop_
_entity_poly.entity_id
_entity_poly.type
_entity_poly.pdbx_seq_one_letter_code
_entity_poly.pdbx_strand_id
1 'polypeptide(L)'
;MLIFRIFEESFFSAVHELWKNKLRTFLTLLGISIGIFCVITIFSSVDSLENNLQQGFEKYGDDVIYVNKWPWSFEEDYPWWEYMKRPHTSYMEMKQLQGKIPSASAIGIVLYIDGKTIKRLDYSINNAYICGASA
;
A
#
# COMPACT_ATOMS: atom_id res chain seq x y z
N MET A 1 -27.25 -54.13 1.86
CA MET A 1 -28.01 -52.97 2.38
C MET A 1 -28.12 -53.06 3.91
N LEU A 2 -27.02 -52.85 4.62
CA LEU A 2 -26.97 -52.94 6.09
C LEU A 2 -26.11 -51.80 6.63
N ILE A 3 -24.92 -51.60 6.05
CA ILE A 3 -24.05 -50.43 6.30
C ILE A 3 -24.80 -49.10 6.14
N PHE A 4 -25.55 -48.91 5.04
CA PHE A 4 -26.26 -47.65 4.81
C PHE A 4 -27.32 -47.36 5.89
N ARG A 5 -28.03 -48.40 6.35
CA ARG A 5 -29.04 -48.29 7.41
C ARG A 5 -28.41 -48.01 8.78
N ILE A 6 -27.27 -48.65 9.07
CA ILE A 6 -26.53 -48.42 10.32
C ILE A 6 -25.98 -46.99 10.36
N PHE A 7 -25.45 -46.47 9.25
CA PHE A 7 -25.03 -45.08 9.14
C PHE A 7 -26.19 -44.10 9.37
N GLU A 8 -27.34 -44.37 8.76
CA GLU A 8 -28.55 -43.55 8.91
C GLU A 8 -29.05 -43.54 10.38
N GLU A 9 -29.13 -44.71 11.01
CA GLU A 9 -29.53 -44.81 12.43
C GLU A 9 -28.52 -44.15 13.38
N SER A 10 -27.22 -44.31 13.11
CA SER A 10 -26.16 -43.70 13.93
C SER A 10 -26.15 -42.17 13.81
N PHE A 11 -26.37 -41.66 12.59
CA PHE A 11 -26.49 -40.22 12.34
C PHE A 11 -27.74 -39.64 13.03
N PHE A 12 -28.90 -40.29 12.88
CA PHE A 12 -30.14 -39.84 13.51
C PHE A 12 -30.05 -39.87 15.05
N SER A 13 -29.39 -40.90 15.60
CA SER A 13 -29.12 -41.01 17.03
C SER A 13 -28.21 -39.87 17.53
N ALA A 14 -27.13 -39.57 16.82
CA ALA A 14 -26.23 -38.46 17.18
C ALA A 14 -26.96 -37.11 17.15
N VAL A 15 -27.78 -36.85 16.12
CA VAL A 15 -28.58 -35.62 16.03
C VAL A 15 -29.58 -35.52 17.18
N HIS A 16 -30.23 -36.62 17.55
CA HIS A 16 -31.16 -36.64 18.69
C HIS A 16 -30.47 -36.30 20.02
N GLU A 17 -29.25 -36.80 20.24
CA GLU A 17 -28.45 -36.48 21.43
C GLU A 17 -28.01 -35.01 21.48
N LEU A 18 -27.64 -34.43 20.33
CA LEU A 18 -27.31 -33.00 20.22
C LEU A 18 -28.53 -32.12 20.57
N TRP A 19 -29.74 -32.55 20.18
CA TRP A 19 -30.99 -31.84 20.46
C TRP A 19 -31.44 -31.97 21.92
N LYS A 20 -31.10 -33.06 22.61
CA LYS A 20 -31.35 -33.21 24.06
C LYS A 20 -30.52 -32.24 24.89
N ASN A 21 -29.26 -31.97 24.51
CA ASN A 21 -28.33 -31.11 25.25
C ASN A 21 -28.04 -29.78 24.53
N LYS A 22 -29.09 -29.02 24.22
CA LYS A 22 -29.02 -27.77 23.42
C LYS A 22 -27.98 -26.77 23.93
N LEU A 23 -27.89 -26.57 25.25
CA LEU A 23 -26.98 -25.59 25.84
C LEU A 23 -25.51 -25.97 25.66
N ARG A 24 -25.17 -27.24 25.91
CA ARG A 24 -23.78 -27.72 25.76
C ARG A 24 -23.34 -27.64 24.30
N THR A 25 -24.14 -28.20 23.39
CA THR A 25 -23.84 -28.23 21.96
C THR A 25 -23.73 -26.82 21.37
N PHE A 26 -24.59 -25.88 21.82
CA PHE A 26 -24.53 -24.51 21.34
C PHE A 26 -23.25 -23.79 21.81
N LEU A 27 -22.89 -23.90 23.09
CA LEU A 27 -21.67 -23.27 23.63
C LEU A 27 -20.40 -23.83 22.98
N THR A 28 -20.32 -25.14 22.73
CA THR A 28 -19.14 -25.74 22.10
C THR A 28 -19.03 -25.33 20.63
N LEU A 29 -20.14 -25.34 19.89
CA LEU A 29 -20.17 -24.89 18.49
C LEU A 29 -19.78 -23.41 18.38
N LEU A 30 -20.34 -22.56 19.23
CA LEU A 30 -20.06 -21.13 19.26
C LEU A 30 -18.59 -20.85 19.58
N GLY A 31 -18.02 -21.56 20.57
CA GLY A 31 -16.59 -21.42 20.91
C GLY A 31 -15.66 -21.77 19.75
N ILE A 32 -15.91 -22.91 19.07
CA ILE A 32 -15.10 -23.33 17.91
C ILE A 32 -15.28 -22.35 16.74
N SER A 33 -16.51 -21.90 16.48
CA SER A 33 -16.80 -20.95 15.41
C SER A 33 -16.08 -19.62 15.62
N ILE A 34 -16.10 -19.06 16.84
CA ILE A 34 -15.39 -17.82 17.16
C ILE A 34 -13.88 -18.04 17.06
N GLY A 35 -13.37 -19.18 17.53
CA GLY A 35 -11.94 -19.51 17.44
C GLY A 35 -11.43 -19.51 16.00
N ILE A 36 -12.11 -20.24 15.10
CA ILE A 36 -11.74 -20.29 13.68
C ILE A 36 -11.89 -18.91 13.03
N PHE A 37 -12.96 -18.18 13.34
CA PHE A 37 -13.19 -16.84 12.81
C PHE A 37 -12.08 -15.86 13.20
N CYS A 38 -11.63 -15.88 14.45
CA CYS A 38 -10.54 -15.02 14.93
C CYS A 38 -9.23 -15.31 14.18
N VAL A 39 -8.87 -16.58 14.00
CA VAL A 39 -7.64 -16.97 13.29
C VAL A 39 -7.69 -16.46 11.85
N ILE A 40 -8.77 -16.73 11.12
CA ILE A 40 -8.93 -16.29 9.72
C ILE A 40 -8.88 -14.76 9.61
N THR A 41 -9.53 -14.04 10.53
CA THR A 41 -9.58 -12.58 10.53
C THR A 41 -8.20 -11.95 10.73
N ILE A 42 -7.40 -12.50 11.66
CA ILE A 42 -6.04 -12.01 11.90
C ILE A 42 -5.17 -12.21 10.65
N PHE A 43 -5.18 -13.41 10.06
CA PHE A 43 -4.41 -13.68 8.84
C PHE A 43 -4.83 -12.74 7.71
N SER A 44 -6.12 -12.62 7.44
CA SER A 44 -6.63 -11.71 6.40
C SER A 44 -6.27 -10.24 6.65
N SER A 45 -6.22 -9.81 7.91
CA SER A 45 -5.86 -8.43 8.26
C SER A 45 -4.37 -8.16 8.03
N VAL A 46 -3.51 -9.13 8.37
CA VAL A 46 -2.07 -9.07 8.10
C VAL A 46 -1.81 -9.05 6.60
N ASP A 47 -2.42 -9.97 5.85
CA ASP A 47 -2.26 -10.05 4.39
C ASP A 47 -2.74 -8.76 3.71
N SER A 48 -3.87 -8.21 4.16
CA SER A 48 -4.39 -6.93 3.64
C SER A 48 -3.43 -5.77 3.93
N LEU A 49 -2.81 -5.75 5.11
CA LEU A 49 -1.87 -4.71 5.48
C LEU A 49 -0.59 -4.82 4.65
N GLU A 50 -0.04 -6.04 4.51
CA GLU A 50 1.13 -6.30 3.69
C GLU A 50 0.90 -5.85 2.25
N ASN A 51 -0.22 -6.25 1.64
CA ASN A 51 -0.57 -5.86 0.29
C ASN A 51 -0.76 -4.33 0.15
N ASN A 52 -1.34 -3.67 1.16
CA ASN A 52 -1.49 -2.22 1.14
C ASN A 52 -0.13 -1.50 1.23
N LEU A 53 0.79 -2.01 2.06
CA LEU A 53 2.14 -1.48 2.15
C LEU A 53 2.91 -1.71 0.85
N GLN A 54 2.87 -2.92 0.28
CA GLN A 54 3.50 -3.25 -0.99
C GLN A 54 2.99 -2.35 -2.12
N GLN A 55 1.67 -2.21 -2.29
CA GLN A 55 1.09 -1.27 -3.27
C GLN A 55 1.50 0.19 -3.02
N GLY A 56 1.66 0.57 -1.75
CA GLY A 56 2.17 1.88 -1.36
C GLY A 56 3.60 2.10 -1.86
N PHE A 57 4.46 1.09 -1.75
CA PHE A 57 5.84 1.13 -2.22
C PHE A 57 5.96 0.98 -3.74
N GLU A 58 5.15 0.12 -4.37
CA GLU A 58 5.11 -0.05 -5.83
C GLU A 58 4.80 1.26 -6.57
N LYS A 59 4.05 2.19 -5.95
CA LYS A 59 3.82 3.54 -6.52
C LYS A 59 5.11 4.35 -6.67
N TYR A 60 6.14 4.07 -5.88
CA TYR A 60 7.45 4.69 -6.03
C TYR A 60 8.35 3.93 -7.02
N GLY A 61 7.97 2.71 -7.40
CA GLY A 61 8.67 1.86 -8.36
C GLY A 61 9.96 1.25 -7.79
N ASP A 62 10.12 -0.06 -7.94
CA ASP A 62 11.33 -0.77 -7.48
C ASP A 62 12.57 -0.45 -8.35
N ASP A 63 12.38 0.07 -9.57
CA ASP A 63 13.46 0.37 -10.54
C ASP A 63 13.47 1.86 -10.95
N VAL A 64 13.32 2.76 -9.97
CA VAL A 64 13.34 4.22 -10.22
C VAL A 64 14.37 4.90 -9.31
N ILE A 65 15.37 5.55 -9.94
CA ILE A 65 16.37 6.34 -9.22
C ILE A 65 15.91 7.80 -9.16
N TYR A 66 15.59 8.27 -7.95
CA TYR A 66 15.25 9.67 -7.69
C TYR A 66 16.49 10.50 -7.39
N VAL A 67 16.71 11.56 -8.17
CA VAL A 67 17.78 12.54 -7.93
C VAL A 67 17.14 13.88 -7.58
N ASN A 68 17.13 14.22 -6.29
CA ASN A 68 16.55 15.47 -5.78
C ASN A 68 17.57 16.26 -4.96
N LYS A 69 17.40 17.59 -4.93
CA LYS A 69 18.21 18.49 -4.10
C LYS A 69 18.03 18.21 -2.60
N TRP A 70 16.78 17.96 -2.20
CA TRP A 70 16.38 17.73 -0.82
C TRP A 70 16.37 16.25 -0.47
N PRO A 71 16.79 15.88 0.75
CA PRO A 71 16.69 14.50 1.20
C PRO A 71 15.23 14.14 1.50
N TRP A 72 14.92 12.84 1.46
CA TRP A 72 13.60 12.32 1.83
C TRP A 72 13.33 12.39 3.34
N SER A 73 14.40 12.35 4.15
CA SER A 73 14.36 12.51 5.60
C SER A 73 15.41 13.51 6.03
N PHE A 74 15.05 14.43 6.92
CA PHE A 74 15.99 15.33 7.58
C PHE A 74 16.41 14.65 8.89
N GLU A 75 17.58 14.02 8.89
CA GLU A 75 18.20 13.52 10.12
C GLU A 75 18.63 14.70 11.02
N GLU A 76 18.55 14.53 12.34
CA GLU A 76 18.74 15.61 13.34
C GLU A 76 20.12 16.30 13.26
N ASP A 77 21.16 15.61 12.77
CA ASP A 77 22.53 16.12 12.71
C ASP A 77 22.94 16.73 11.35
N TYR A 78 22.01 16.89 10.39
CA TYR A 78 22.39 17.36 9.06
C TYR A 78 22.36 18.89 8.88
N PRO A 79 23.48 19.51 8.45
CA PRO A 79 23.57 20.95 8.20
C PRO A 79 22.74 21.38 6.97
N TRP A 80 21.51 21.87 7.16
CA TRP A 80 20.58 22.30 6.10
C TRP A 80 21.17 23.31 5.09
N TRP A 81 22.11 24.16 5.53
CA TRP A 81 22.80 25.13 4.68
C TRP A 81 23.68 24.47 3.60
N GLU A 82 24.10 23.22 3.77
CA GLU A 82 24.80 22.46 2.72
C GLU A 82 23.87 22.05 1.60
N TYR A 83 22.63 21.65 1.93
CA TYR A 83 21.61 21.34 0.95
C TYR A 83 21.17 22.59 0.18
N MET A 84 21.10 23.76 0.82
CA MET A 84 20.80 25.00 0.10
C MET A 84 21.85 25.36 -0.95
N LYS A 85 23.13 25.08 -0.68
CA LYS A 85 24.25 25.30 -1.61
C LYS A 85 24.24 24.37 -2.81
N ARG A 86 23.49 23.25 -2.78
CA ARG A 86 23.38 22.34 -3.93
C ARG A 86 22.72 23.05 -5.12
N PRO A 87 23.29 22.97 -6.33
CA PRO A 87 22.67 23.54 -7.52
C PRO A 87 21.31 22.88 -7.81
N HIS A 88 20.43 23.60 -8.47
CA HIS A 88 19.15 23.06 -8.93
C HIS A 88 19.38 22.20 -10.18
N THR A 89 18.65 21.11 -10.29
CA THR A 89 18.66 20.23 -11.46
C THR A 89 18.21 21.01 -12.69
N SER A 90 19.03 21.01 -13.75
CA SER A 90 18.74 21.71 -15.00
C SER A 90 18.27 20.77 -16.09
N TYR A 91 17.38 21.25 -16.96
CA TYR A 91 16.92 20.50 -18.14
C TYR A 91 18.07 20.10 -19.08
N MET A 92 19.13 20.93 -19.19
CA MET A 92 20.30 20.58 -20.00
C MET A 92 21.06 19.38 -19.43
N GLU A 93 21.14 19.24 -18.10
CA GLU A 93 21.81 18.11 -17.45
C GLU A 93 21.04 16.82 -17.69
N MET A 94 19.71 16.87 -17.64
CA MET A 94 18.84 15.74 -17.99
C MET A 94 19.11 15.24 -19.41
N LYS A 95 19.19 16.16 -20.39
CA LYS A 95 19.47 15.81 -21.79
C LYS A 95 20.87 15.21 -21.99
N GLN A 96 21.86 15.68 -21.23
CA GLN A 96 23.20 15.09 -21.25
C GLN A 96 23.23 13.70 -20.61
N LEU A 97 22.49 13.49 -19.51
CA LEU A 97 22.35 12.20 -18.84
C LEU A 97 21.69 11.16 -19.75
N GLN A 98 20.67 11.56 -20.52
CA GLN A 98 20.02 10.69 -21.50
C GLN A 98 20.98 10.14 -22.56
N GLY A 99 21.98 10.93 -22.97
CA GLY A 99 23.01 10.46 -23.90
C GLY A 99 24.10 9.59 -23.26
N LYS A 100 24.29 9.66 -21.93
CA LYS A 100 25.34 8.95 -21.20
C LYS A 100 24.88 7.65 -20.54
N ILE A 101 23.58 7.50 -20.28
CA ILE A 101 23.01 6.33 -19.60
C ILE A 101 22.08 5.58 -20.56
N PRO A 102 22.62 4.73 -21.46
CA PRO A 102 21.81 3.94 -22.38
C PRO A 102 20.99 2.85 -21.68
N SER A 103 21.33 2.49 -20.44
CA SER A 103 20.61 1.50 -19.63
C SER A 103 19.29 2.01 -19.06
N ALA A 104 19.10 3.34 -18.98
CA ALA A 104 17.90 3.93 -18.42
C ALA A 104 16.78 3.92 -19.49
N SER A 105 15.65 3.28 -19.18
CA SER A 105 14.51 3.23 -20.12
C SER A 105 13.87 4.60 -20.36
N ALA A 106 13.87 5.47 -19.36
CA ALA A 106 13.36 6.84 -19.45
C ALA A 106 14.09 7.73 -18.43
N ILE A 107 14.32 8.99 -18.78
CA ILE A 107 14.88 10.00 -17.87
C ILE A 107 14.01 11.23 -17.95
N GLY A 108 13.28 11.50 -16.86
CA GLY A 108 12.41 12.65 -16.74
C GLY A 108 12.93 13.68 -15.75
N ILE A 109 12.60 14.94 -15.97
CA ILE A 109 12.74 15.99 -14.96
C ILE A 109 11.35 16.36 -14.46
N VAL A 110 11.22 16.48 -13.14
CA VAL A 110 10.00 16.91 -12.49
C VAL A 110 10.26 18.22 -11.77
N LEU A 111 9.41 19.21 -12.04
CA LEU A 111 9.46 20.53 -11.45
C LEU A 111 8.20 20.74 -10.62
N TYR A 112 8.41 21.01 -9.33
CA TYR A 112 7.37 21.39 -8.39
C TYR A 112 7.51 22.87 -8.08
N ILE A 113 6.49 23.65 -8.42
CA ILE A 113 6.43 25.08 -8.14
C ILE A 113 5.24 25.30 -7.20
N ASP A 114 5.55 25.69 -5.96
CA ASP A 114 4.56 25.96 -4.92
C ASP A 114 4.40 27.47 -4.67
N GLY A 115 3.22 27.88 -4.20
CA GLY A 115 2.95 29.25 -3.75
C GLY A 115 2.88 30.32 -4.85
N LYS A 116 2.73 29.95 -6.13
CA LYS A 116 2.59 30.92 -7.22
C LYS A 116 1.12 31.31 -7.41
N THR A 117 0.87 32.62 -7.54
CA THR A 117 -0.41 33.12 -8.03
C THR A 117 -0.45 32.99 -9.54
N ILE A 118 -1.35 32.15 -10.05
CA ILE A 118 -1.59 32.02 -11.48
C ILE A 118 -2.69 33.02 -11.86
N LYS A 119 -2.38 33.93 -12.78
CA LYS A 119 -3.36 34.84 -13.36
C LYS A 119 -3.61 34.47 -14.81
N ARG A 120 -4.87 34.26 -15.17
CA ARG A 120 -5.32 34.14 -16.55
C ARG A 120 -6.51 35.07 -16.77
N LEU A 121 -6.28 36.12 -17.56
CA LEU A 121 -7.28 37.18 -17.81
C LEU A 121 -7.80 37.74 -16.47
N ASP A 122 -9.11 37.62 -16.22
CA ASP A 122 -9.77 38.13 -15.01
C ASP A 122 -9.73 37.15 -13.83
N TYR A 123 -9.23 35.92 -14.03
CA TYR A 123 -9.17 34.89 -12.99
C TYR A 123 -7.78 34.83 -12.36
N SER A 124 -7.73 35.00 -11.04
CA SER A 124 -6.52 34.88 -10.24
C SER A 124 -6.69 33.78 -9.20
N ILE A 125 -5.87 32.74 -9.30
CA ILE A 125 -5.81 31.66 -8.31
C ILE A 125 -4.55 31.87 -7.51
N ASN A 126 -4.71 32.20 -6.22
CA ASN A 126 -3.61 32.31 -5.28
C ASN A 126 -3.22 30.93 -4.76
N ASN A 127 -1.93 30.75 -4.46
CA ASN A 127 -1.39 29.53 -3.88
C ASN A 127 -1.61 28.27 -4.73
N ALA A 128 -1.40 28.39 -6.05
CA ALA A 128 -1.52 27.26 -6.94
C ALA A 128 -0.25 26.40 -6.91
N TYR A 129 -0.43 25.09 -6.76
CA TYR A 129 0.63 24.10 -6.90
C TYR A 129 0.74 23.68 -8.36
N ILE A 130 1.90 23.88 -8.97
CA ILE A 130 2.18 23.50 -10.36
C ILE A 130 3.20 22.38 -10.35
N CYS A 131 2.82 21.23 -10.90
CA CYS A 131 3.74 20.14 -11.21
C CYS A 131 3.91 20.04 -12.73
N GLY A 132 5.15 20.09 -13.21
CA GLY A 132 5.51 19.82 -14.59
C GLY A 132 6.45 18.64 -14.66
N ALA A 133 6.12 17.62 -15.45
CA ALA A 133 6.97 16.47 -15.69
C ALA A 133 7.31 16.37 -17.19
N SER A 134 8.58 16.08 -17.49
CA SER A 134 9.02 15.69 -18.84
C SER A 134 9.27 14.18 -18.84
N ALA A 135 8.89 13.49 -19.91
CA ALA A 135 9.23 12.08 -20.18
C ALA A 135 10.27 12.00 -21.30
#